data_AF-A0A2E9R451-F1
#
_entry.id   AF-A0A2E9R451-F1
#
_cell.length_a   1.000
_cell.length_b   1.000
_cell.length_c   1.000
_cell.angle_alpha   90.00
_cell.angle_beta   90.00
_cell.angle_gamma   90.00
#
_symmetry.space_group_name_H-M   'P 1'
#
loop_
_entity.id
_entity.type
_entity.pdbx_description
1 polymer ?
#
loop_
_entity_poly.entity_id
_entity_poly.type
_entity_poly.pdbx_seq_one_letter_code
_entity_poly.pdbx_strand_id
1 'polypeptide(L)'
;MYKVYRGINHTKKEVYFGVAKDVKARRDGSHCRGGTKALKHWNCEKDRIVWKEISNHYKQERASQTAHALEKNYKHPQRFKNIQTSGI
;
A
#
# COMPACT_ATOMS: atom_id res chain seq x y z
N MET A 1 -2.45 -16.69 5.08
CA MET A 1 -1.15 -16.02 4.88
C MET A 1 -1.40 -14.53 4.70
N TYR A 2 -0.53 -13.68 5.26
CA TYR A 2 -0.60 -12.23 5.15
C TYR A 2 0.43 -11.76 4.14
N LYS A 3 0.04 -10.83 3.28
CA LYS A 3 0.85 -10.35 2.15
C LYS A 3 1.11 -8.87 2.33
N VAL A 4 2.37 -8.49 2.19
CA VAL A 4 2.74 -7.07 2.09
C VAL A 4 2.63 -6.69 0.62
N TYR A 5 1.93 -5.60 0.34
CA TYR A 5 1.80 -5.07 -1.00
C TYR A 5 2.16 -3.58 -1.03
N ARG A 6 2.45 -3.10 -2.22
CA ARG A 6 2.77 -1.72 -2.53
C ARG A 6 1.79 -1.18 -3.55
N GLY A 7 1.21 -0.02 -3.26
CA GLY A 7 0.52 0.82 -4.23
C GLY A 7 1.41 1.99 -4.64
N ILE A 8 1.58 2.22 -5.92
CA ILE A 8 2.28 3.39 -6.46
C ILE A 8 1.27 4.23 -7.21
N ASN A 9 0.99 5.44 -6.72
CA ASN A 9 0.16 6.41 -7.42
C ASN A 9 1.06 7.37 -8.20
N HIS A 10 1.14 7.18 -9.53
CA HIS A 10 1.96 8.02 -10.40
C HIS A 10 1.36 9.42 -10.61
N THR A 11 0.05 9.58 -10.45
CA THR A 11 -0.62 10.89 -10.58
C THR A 11 -0.29 11.78 -9.39
N LYS A 12 -0.37 11.24 -8.16
CA LYS A 12 -0.08 11.99 -6.93
C LYS A 12 1.37 11.90 -6.49
N LYS A 13 2.19 11.07 -7.16
CA LYS A 13 3.60 10.79 -6.82
C LYS A 13 3.73 10.28 -5.38
N GLU A 14 2.87 9.33 -5.03
CA GLU A 14 2.81 8.75 -3.68
C GLU A 14 2.97 7.22 -3.73
N VAL A 15 3.51 6.66 -2.65
CA VAL A 15 3.69 5.23 -2.47
C VAL A 15 3.05 4.81 -1.17
N TYR A 16 2.27 3.74 -1.21
CA TYR A 16 1.61 3.17 -0.05
C TYR A 16 2.08 1.74 0.15
N PHE A 17 2.29 1.35 1.40
CA PHE A 17 2.52 -0.03 1.79
C PHE A 17 1.39 -0.49 2.68
N GLY A 18 0.93 -1.72 2.49
CA GLY A 18 -0.15 -2.28 3.26
C GLY A 18 -0.04 -3.78 3.42
N VAL A 19 -0.88 -4.31 4.31
CA VAL A 19 -0.99 -5.74 4.58
C VAL A 19 -2.38 -6.23 4.19
N ALA A 20 -2.47 -7.33 3.45
CA ALA A 20 -3.73 -7.97 3.09
C ALA A 20 -3.59 -9.49 3.04
N LYS A 21 -4.68 -10.21 3.29
CA LYS A 21 -4.74 -11.66 2.99
C LYS A 21 -4.88 -11.90 1.48
N ASP A 22 -5.63 -11.02 0.81
CA ASP A 22 -5.81 -11.00 -0.64
C ASP A 22 -5.50 -9.61 -1.21
N VAL A 23 -4.45 -9.53 -2.02
CA VAL A 23 -4.01 -8.29 -2.69
C VAL A 23 -4.85 -8.02 -3.95
N LYS A 24 -5.42 -9.05 -4.58
CA LYS A 24 -6.24 -8.89 -5.79
C LYS A 24 -7.57 -8.20 -5.46
N ALA A 25 -8.24 -8.64 -4.40
CA ALA A 25 -9.45 -7.97 -3.89
C ALA A 25 -9.21 -6.48 -3.54
N ARG A 26 -7.97 -6.11 -3.19
CA ARG A 26 -7.58 -4.73 -2.87
C ARG A 26 -7.37 -3.90 -4.14
N ARG A 27 -6.86 -4.52 -5.21
CA ARG A 27 -6.76 -3.95 -6.57
C ARG A 27 -8.14 -3.71 -7.19
N ASP A 28 -9.09 -4.62 -6.98
CA ASP A 28 -10.40 -4.60 -7.66
C ASP A 28 -11.43 -3.65 -7.00
N GLY A 29 -10.98 -2.67 -6.20
CA GLY A 29 -11.80 -1.52 -5.80
C GLY A 29 -12.14 -1.43 -4.30
N SER A 30 -11.82 -2.42 -3.46
CA SER A 30 -12.10 -2.34 -2.02
C SER A 30 -11.27 -1.27 -1.28
N HIS A 31 -10.07 -0.92 -1.77
CA HIS A 31 -9.30 0.23 -1.26
C HIS A 31 -9.87 1.58 -1.67
N CYS A 32 -10.38 1.64 -2.89
CA CYS A 32 -10.87 2.85 -3.54
C CYS A 32 -12.20 3.33 -2.95
N ARG A 33 -12.97 2.41 -2.37
CA ARG A 33 -14.23 2.70 -1.66
C ARG A 33 -14.05 3.13 -0.20
N GLY A 34 -12.87 3.62 0.19
CA GLY A 34 -12.64 4.23 1.51
C GLY A 34 -12.31 3.25 2.64
N GLY A 35 -12.00 1.99 2.33
CA GLY A 35 -11.59 0.99 3.34
C GLY A 35 -10.25 1.28 4.02
N THR A 36 -9.51 2.31 3.59
CA THR A 36 -8.25 2.74 4.21
C THR A 36 -8.19 4.26 4.23
N LYS A 37 -8.28 4.86 5.44
CA LYS A 37 -8.31 6.32 5.62
C LYS A 37 -7.14 7.03 4.94
N ALA A 38 -5.94 6.43 5.00
CA ALA A 38 -4.72 6.98 4.42
C ALA A 38 -4.73 7.08 2.88
N LEU A 39 -5.68 6.42 2.21
CA LEU A 39 -5.83 6.41 0.75
C LEU A 39 -7.12 7.07 0.27
N LYS A 40 -7.87 7.72 1.18
CA LYS A 40 -9.16 8.35 0.85
C LYS A 40 -9.03 9.41 -0.25
N HIS A 41 -7.88 10.07 -0.36
CA HIS A 41 -7.62 11.07 -1.39
C HIS A 41 -7.14 10.50 -2.73
N TRP A 42 -6.87 9.19 -2.81
CA TRP A 42 -6.56 8.51 -4.07
C TRP A 42 -7.86 8.22 -4.81
N ASN A 43 -7.92 8.65 -6.07
CA ASN A 43 -9.06 8.34 -6.94
C ASN A 43 -8.64 7.19 -7.86
N CYS A 44 -8.99 5.96 -7.55
CA CYS A 44 -8.52 4.82 -8.34
C CYS A 44 -9.03 4.74 -9.78
N GLU A 45 -10.10 5.46 -10.12
CA GLU A 45 -10.61 5.51 -11.49
C GLU A 45 -9.83 6.52 -12.34
N LYS A 46 -9.32 7.59 -11.71
CA LYS A 46 -8.63 8.70 -12.39
C LYS A 46 -7.11 8.67 -12.22
N ASP A 47 -6.64 8.18 -11.08
CA ASP A 47 -5.22 8.11 -10.75
C ASP A 47 -4.57 6.89 -11.40
N ARG A 48 -3.35 7.07 -11.90
CA ARG A 48 -2.55 5.98 -12.45
C ARG A 48 -1.90 5.20 -11.31
N ILE A 49 -2.59 4.19 -10.79
CA ILE A 49 -2.16 3.39 -9.65
C ILE A 49 -1.67 2.01 -10.10
N VAL A 50 -0.48 1.63 -9.64
CA VAL A 50 0.11 0.30 -9.86
C VAL A 50 0.22 -0.44 -8.53
N TRP A 51 -0.33 -1.65 -8.46
CA TRP A 51 -0.28 -2.51 -7.29
C TRP A 51 0.69 -3.67 -7.49
N LYS A 52 1.55 -3.93 -6.50
CA LYS A 52 2.52 -5.02 -6.54
C LYS A 52 2.60 -5.74 -5.19
N GLU A 53 2.60 -7.07 -5.22
CA GLU A 53 2.93 -7.90 -4.04
C GLU A 53 4.44 -7.84 -3.78
N ILE A 54 4.83 -7.68 -2.52
CA ILE A 54 6.23 -7.52 -2.10
C ILE A 54 6.74 -8.75 -1.37
N SER A 55 5.97 -9.25 -0.39
CA SER A 55 6.37 -10.40 0.42
C SER A 55 5.18 -11.09 1.07
N ASN A 56 5.37 -12.35 1.45
CA ASN A 56 4.37 -13.19 2.09
C ASN A 56 4.82 -13.61 3.49
N HIS A 57 3.91 -13.60 4.46
CA HIS A 57 4.17 -13.82 5.88
C HIS A 57 3.09 -14.71 6.50
N TYR A 58 3.47 -15.56 7.44
CA TYR A 58 2.50 -16.38 8.18
C TYR A 58 1.76 -15.58 9.26
N LYS A 59 2.45 -14.65 9.93
CA LYS A 59 1.90 -13.80 11.01
C LYS A 59 1.60 -12.39 10.51
N GLN A 60 0.46 -11.83 10.91
CA GLN A 60 0.05 -10.47 10.57
C GLN A 60 1.02 -9.41 11.10
N GLU A 61 1.49 -9.59 12.33
CA GLU A 61 2.41 -8.69 13.01
C GLU A 61 3.71 -8.50 12.22
N ARG A 62 4.32 -9.60 11.76
CA ARG A 62 5.53 -9.55 10.92
C ARG A 62 5.28 -8.85 9.58
N ALA A 63 4.12 -9.07 8.97
CA ALA A 63 3.75 -8.37 7.75
C ALA A 63 3.59 -6.85 8.00
N SER A 64 3.00 -6.48 9.13
CA SER A 64 2.81 -5.08 9.55
C SER A 64 4.16 -4.38 9.81
N GLN A 65 5.04 -5.02 10.58
CA GLN A 65 6.40 -4.54 10.83
C GLN A 65 7.18 -4.34 9.52
N THR A 66 7.04 -5.29 8.58
CA THR A 66 7.66 -5.18 7.25
C THR A 66 7.08 -4.00 6.46
N ALA A 67 5.76 -3.81 6.46
CA ALA A 67 5.13 -2.69 5.79
C ALA A 67 5.60 -1.34 6.37
N HIS A 68 5.61 -1.17 7.69
CA HIS A 68 6.11 0.05 8.34
C HIS A 68 7.59 0.30 8.11
N ALA A 69 8.42 -0.74 8.10
CA ALA A 69 9.83 -0.61 7.75
C ALA A 69 9.99 -0.09 6.30
N LEU A 70 9.13 -0.53 5.38
CA LEU A 70 9.12 -0.04 3.99
C LEU A 70 8.60 1.40 3.89
N GLU A 71 7.54 1.77 4.62
CA GLU A 71 7.05 3.15 4.66
C GLU A 71 8.15 4.14 5.05
N LYS A 72 9.03 3.77 5.99
CA LYS A 72 10.13 4.60 6.47
C LYS A 72 11.35 4.60 5.53
N ASN A 73 11.73 3.44 5.01
CA ASN A 73 13.03 3.27 4.35
C ASN A 73 12.96 3.23 2.82
N TYR A 74 11.79 2.99 2.23
CA TYR A 74 11.68 2.87 0.78
C TYR A 74 11.95 4.20 0.09
N LYS A 75 12.88 4.20 -0.87
CA LYS A 75 13.16 5.35 -1.73
C LYS A 75 12.72 5.03 -3.15
N HIS A 76 11.61 5.61 -3.59
CA HIS A 76 11.21 5.49 -4.99
C HIS A 76 12.23 6.24 -5.87
N PRO A 77 12.66 5.70 -7.03
CA PRO A 77 13.64 6.35 -7.91
C PRO A 77 13.22 7.76 -8.33
N GLN A 78 11.92 7.98 -8.50
CA GLN A 78 11.34 9.28 -8.86
C GLN A 78 11.01 10.16 -7.65
N ARG A 79 11.55 9.85 -6.45
CA ARG A 79 11.34 10.59 -5.19
C ARG A 79 9.88 10.76 -4.78
N PHE A 80 9.06 9.73 -5.01
CA PHE A 80 7.66 9.73 -4.58
C PHE A 80 7.57 9.69 -3.06
N LYS A 81 6.53 10.33 -2.51
CA LYS A 81 6.30 10.41 -1.08
C LYS A 81 5.71 9.10 -0.57
N ASN A 82 6.33 8.52 0.46
CA ASN A 82 5.72 7.37 1.14
C ASN A 82 4.61 7.86 2.06
N ILE A 83 3.44 7.24 1.95
CA ILE A 83 2.34 7.39 2.89
C ILE A 83 2.70 6.60 4.13
N GLN A 84 2.78 7.29 5.26
CA GLN A 84 2.98 6.68 6.55
C GLN A 84 1.61 6.43 7.17
N THR A 85 1.34 5.19 7.52
CA THR A 85 0.13 4.86 8.26
C THR A 85 0.43 4.81 9.74
N SER A 86 -0.50 5.32 10.55
CA SER A 86 -0.54 5.02 11.97
C SER A 86 -1.10 3.61 12.13
N GLY A 87 -0.32 2.60 11.77
CA GLY A 87 -0.67 1.21 12.08
C GLY A 87 -0.46 0.93 13.56
N ILE A 88 -1.32 0.05 14.08
CA ILE A 88 -1.38 -0.46 15.46
C ILE A 88 -0.02 -0.98 15.94
#